data_AF-A0A6P4Z9H9-F1
#
_entry.id   AF-A0A6P4Z9H9-F1
#
_cell.length_a   1.000
_cell.length_b   1.000
_cell.length_c   1.000
_cell.angle_alpha   90.00
_cell.angle_beta   90.00
_cell.angle_gamma   90.00
#
_symmetry.space_group_name_H-M   'P 1'
#
loop_
_entity.id
_entity.type
_entity.pdbx_description
1 polymer ?
#
loop_
_entity_poly.entity_id
_entity_poly.type
_entity_poly.pdbx_seq_one_letter_code
_entity_poly.pdbx_strand_id
1 'polypeptide(L)'
;MFNLLNKGLAAVYSGGPPTKDGDRADMPPVSSRSTGDAMKPATAAGELPKVQVAVDVAQKKEDPDVGLVGLLRAQAQETGASASAETQGERPAAVVEPHRPNIHSSLPKRLPERILYGDLCNAALIGNHDVVEKLLKEGEDVNERDKDGEIALHIAAQEGHSSIVDLLLEAGAQVEAKNKDGDTPLHNASREGYVDIVEKLVSAGADVESKNQKGDTSLHLAAERGHFGVVQKLVDRGTDFTIKNFNGITVLHAAADGGHTNIVDTLINAGIDVNYKDVNGESSLHKAAMNGHVGCVDRLMRAGADMAAKNDNGHTVIHCAAIGGHVGIVDMLIKNNYDIEVLDEDGDLALHKASSEGHVEVVDRLVKAGADVNAKNNYEYTPLYNAALSGNFHVVEYLIAHGSNVNEKDGNGNTALHEAVSRQHAAVAKKLIAVGADITEKDVYGSSMLFNAAIWGNVDVVDSLIKTGADVNTKNKGDSTALHEAAARGYVPVVDRLLGAGADVNAKDKYNHSVLHKASFGGHADLVSTLIRTGANPNAQNNDGDTPLHIGSCMGHVGVVRSLIQGGADPNVVNEYGGIPADDAEDEEIRALLMSMMSEPETE
;
A
#
# COMPACT_ATOMS: atom_id res chain seq x y z
N MET A 1 39.26 -4.18 -7.61
CA MET A 1 38.18 -5.12 -8.00
C MET A 1 36.82 -4.86 -7.33
N PHE A 2 36.76 -4.38 -6.07
CA PHE A 2 35.51 -4.23 -5.29
C PHE A 2 34.39 -3.34 -5.88
N ASN A 3 34.69 -2.44 -6.84
CA ASN A 3 33.74 -1.48 -7.41
C ASN A 3 33.18 -1.82 -8.81
N LEU A 4 33.65 -2.91 -9.44
CA LEU A 4 33.18 -3.33 -10.77
C LEU A 4 32.14 -4.47 -10.69
N LEU A 5 32.24 -5.34 -9.69
CA LEU A 5 31.25 -6.40 -9.44
C LEU A 5 29.93 -5.87 -8.84
N ASN A 6 29.97 -4.86 -7.98
CA ASN A 6 28.76 -4.24 -7.41
C ASN A 6 27.94 -3.43 -8.43
N LYS A 7 28.54 -3.00 -9.55
CA LYS A 7 27.80 -2.29 -10.62
C LYS A 7 26.90 -3.21 -11.45
N GLY A 8 27.17 -4.53 -11.44
CA GLY A 8 26.32 -5.52 -12.11
C GLY A 8 25.02 -5.82 -11.35
N LEU A 9 25.04 -5.80 -10.01
CA LEU A 9 23.85 -6.02 -9.19
C LEU A 9 23.06 -4.73 -8.93
N ALA A 10 23.72 -3.57 -8.77
CA ALA A 10 23.03 -2.30 -8.52
C ALA A 10 22.27 -1.76 -9.74
N ALA A 11 22.72 -2.07 -10.96
CA ALA A 11 22.07 -1.59 -12.19
C ALA A 11 20.76 -2.34 -12.55
N VAL A 12 20.43 -3.42 -11.84
CA VAL A 12 19.16 -4.15 -12.01
C VAL A 12 18.05 -3.57 -11.12
N TYR A 13 18.38 -2.73 -10.12
CA TYR A 13 17.43 -2.30 -9.09
C TYR A 13 17.39 -0.77 -8.82
N SER A 14 17.73 0.07 -9.80
CA SER A 14 17.35 1.49 -9.76
C SER A 14 16.71 1.89 -11.09
N GLY A 15 15.38 1.94 -11.10
CA GLY A 15 14.61 2.44 -12.24
C GLY A 15 14.97 3.89 -12.55
N GLY A 16 15.58 4.10 -13.71
CA GLY A 16 15.86 5.40 -14.31
C GLY A 16 16.48 5.19 -15.69
N PRO A 17 16.06 5.93 -16.74
CA PRO A 17 16.54 5.70 -18.10
C PRO A 17 18.03 6.09 -18.24
N PRO A 18 18.87 5.31 -18.95
CA PRO A 18 20.28 5.62 -19.10
C PRO A 18 20.51 6.75 -20.13
N THR A 19 21.19 7.82 -19.70
CA THR A 19 21.74 8.85 -20.59
C THR A 19 23.02 8.34 -21.26
N LYS A 20 23.15 8.62 -22.56
CA LYS A 20 24.35 8.32 -23.36
C LYS A 20 25.41 9.39 -23.09
N ASP A 21 26.63 8.98 -22.76
CA ASP A 21 27.81 9.79 -23.06
C ASP A 21 28.94 8.88 -23.54
N GLY A 22 29.37 9.16 -24.78
CA GLY A 22 30.55 8.60 -25.41
C GLY A 22 31.52 9.72 -25.79
N ASP A 23 32.79 9.41 -25.60
CA ASP A 23 33.97 9.91 -26.32
C ASP A 23 34.26 11.41 -26.35
N ARG A 24 35.38 11.79 -25.70
CA ARG A 24 36.21 12.93 -26.13
C ARG A 24 37.69 12.57 -26.12
N ALA A 25 38.23 12.48 -27.33
CA ALA A 25 39.65 12.56 -27.63
C ALA A 25 40.07 14.03 -27.89
N ASP A 26 41.39 14.22 -27.88
CA ASP A 26 42.21 15.43 -27.75
C ASP A 26 42.06 16.61 -28.74
N MET A 27 42.25 17.82 -28.17
CA MET A 27 42.95 19.05 -28.67
C MET A 27 42.46 19.84 -29.92
N PRO A 28 42.90 21.11 -30.16
CA PRO A 28 43.10 22.29 -29.29
C PRO A 28 42.43 23.59 -29.90
N PRO A 29 42.62 24.82 -29.34
CA PRO A 29 41.63 25.91 -29.46
C PRO A 29 42.00 27.00 -30.49
N VAL A 30 40.99 27.65 -31.10
CA VAL A 30 41.15 28.98 -31.72
C VAL A 30 39.87 29.82 -31.62
N SER A 31 40.12 31.11 -31.52
CA SER A 31 39.33 32.27 -31.10
C SER A 31 38.20 32.78 -32.00
N SER A 32 37.31 33.54 -31.33
CA SER A 32 36.80 34.89 -31.68
C SER A 32 35.59 35.08 -32.60
N ARG A 33 34.66 35.89 -32.06
CA ARG A 33 33.88 36.99 -32.70
C ARG A 33 32.89 36.57 -33.80
N SER A 34 31.75 37.22 -34.03
CA SER A 34 30.94 38.28 -33.44
C SER A 34 29.80 38.52 -34.47
N THR A 35 28.69 39.16 -34.04
CA THR A 35 27.69 39.87 -34.88
C THR A 35 26.85 39.01 -35.84
N GLY A 36 25.57 39.23 -36.06
CA GLY A 36 24.66 40.31 -35.70
C GLY A 36 23.46 40.24 -36.64
N ASP A 37 22.30 40.61 -36.10
CA ASP A 37 21.18 41.31 -36.77
C ASP A 37 20.41 40.70 -37.97
N ALA A 38 19.13 40.43 -37.65
CA ALA A 38 17.95 41.14 -38.18
C ALA A 38 17.12 40.57 -39.37
N MET A 39 15.80 40.73 -39.15
CA MET A 39 14.67 40.93 -40.07
C MET A 39 13.90 39.73 -40.67
N LYS A 40 12.62 39.66 -40.24
CA LYS A 40 11.40 39.07 -40.89
C LYS A 40 11.09 39.79 -42.25
N PRO A 41 10.09 39.39 -43.11
CA PRO A 41 8.92 38.50 -42.90
C PRO A 41 8.46 37.57 -44.08
N ALA A 42 7.45 36.73 -43.77
CA ALA A 42 6.36 36.18 -44.61
C ALA A 42 6.67 35.23 -45.80
N THR A 43 6.18 33.97 -45.75
CA THR A 43 4.97 33.46 -46.47
C THR A 43 4.86 31.93 -46.36
N ALA A 44 3.62 31.45 -46.14
CA ALA A 44 2.96 30.23 -46.63
C ALA A 44 3.63 28.84 -46.61
N ALA A 45 2.84 27.89 -46.06
CA ALA A 45 2.72 26.47 -46.41
C ALA A 45 3.92 25.54 -46.16
N GLY A 46 3.70 24.52 -45.34
CA GLY A 46 4.56 23.34 -45.25
C GLY A 46 4.63 22.75 -43.86
N GLU A 47 4.03 21.56 -43.72
CA GLU A 47 4.51 20.43 -42.92
C GLU A 47 4.88 20.67 -41.45
N LEU A 48 4.09 20.05 -40.56
CA LEU A 48 4.42 19.81 -39.16
C LEU A 48 5.72 19.02 -39.02
N PRO A 49 6.77 19.55 -38.38
CA PRO A 49 7.92 18.76 -37.96
C PRO A 49 7.77 18.31 -36.50
N LYS A 50 8.22 17.08 -36.25
CA LYS A 50 8.48 16.49 -34.94
C LYS A 50 9.27 17.47 -34.07
N VAL A 51 8.75 17.81 -32.89
CA VAL A 51 9.50 18.58 -31.88
C VAL A 51 10.02 17.62 -30.81
N GLN A 52 11.30 17.33 -30.96
CA GLN A 52 12.23 16.98 -29.89
C GLN A 52 12.24 18.14 -28.88
N VAL A 53 11.86 17.92 -27.63
CA VAL A 53 12.08 18.88 -26.55
C VAL A 53 13.37 18.52 -25.83
N ALA A 54 14.26 19.51 -25.77
CA ALA A 54 15.56 19.49 -25.12
C ALA A 54 15.42 19.43 -23.60
N VAL A 55 16.27 18.61 -22.99
CA VAL A 55 16.59 18.65 -21.56
C VAL A 55 17.85 19.51 -21.46
N ASP A 56 17.79 20.61 -20.71
CA ASP A 56 19.01 21.19 -20.13
C ASP A 56 18.74 21.78 -18.74
N VAL A 57 19.28 21.03 -17.79
CA VAL A 57 19.86 21.34 -16.48
C VAL A 57 19.75 22.78 -15.96
N ALA A 58 19.14 22.91 -14.79
CA ALA A 58 19.54 23.88 -13.77
C ALA A 58 19.90 23.14 -12.48
N GLN A 59 21.20 22.89 -12.29
CA GLN A 59 21.77 22.66 -10.96
C GLN A 59 21.69 23.97 -10.16
N LYS A 60 21.01 23.96 -9.01
CA LYS A 60 21.39 24.79 -7.86
C LYS A 60 20.72 24.31 -6.58
N LYS A 61 21.58 23.85 -5.68
CA LYS A 61 21.51 23.83 -4.21
C LYS A 61 20.46 22.92 -3.56
N GLU A 62 21.04 21.90 -2.93
CA GLU A 62 20.52 21.11 -1.82
C GLU A 62 19.94 22.01 -0.70
N ASP A 63 18.72 21.70 -0.29
CA ASP A 63 18.25 21.76 1.09
C ASP A 63 17.44 20.46 1.33
N PRO A 64 17.71 19.68 2.39
CA PRO A 64 17.14 18.35 2.57
C PRO A 64 15.93 18.42 3.48
N ASP A 65 14.76 18.68 2.94
CA ASP A 65 13.48 18.24 3.49
C ASP A 65 12.37 18.73 2.57
N VAL A 66 11.51 17.79 2.17
CA VAL A 66 10.18 17.89 1.56
C VAL A 66 10.13 17.03 0.29
N GLY A 67 9.65 15.79 0.43
CA GLY A 67 9.38 14.91 -0.71
C GLY A 67 9.45 13.41 -0.45
N LEU A 68 8.91 12.94 0.68
CA LEU A 68 8.66 11.51 0.89
C LEU A 68 7.47 11.30 1.85
N VAL A 69 6.32 11.87 1.51
CA VAL A 69 5.03 11.53 2.14
C VAL A 69 4.14 10.99 1.04
N GLY A 70 4.03 9.66 0.98
CA GLY A 70 3.20 8.99 -0.03
C GLY A 70 3.25 7.47 -0.04
N LEU A 71 4.23 6.80 0.60
CA LEU A 71 4.38 5.35 0.42
C LEU A 71 4.86 4.55 1.64
N LEU A 72 4.57 5.02 2.85
CA LEU A 72 4.79 4.24 4.08
C LEU A 72 3.61 4.39 5.05
N ARG A 73 2.48 3.74 4.74
CA ARG A 73 1.47 3.39 5.75
C ARG A 73 0.65 2.16 5.33
N ALA A 74 1.33 1.03 5.19
CA ALA A 74 0.67 -0.27 5.07
C ALA A 74 1.61 -1.39 5.54
N GLN A 75 1.99 -1.38 6.82
CA GLN A 75 2.53 -2.56 7.52
C GLN A 75 2.70 -2.25 9.02
N ALA A 76 1.58 -2.22 9.74
CA ALA A 76 1.53 -2.48 11.19
C ALA A 76 0.07 -2.55 11.64
N GLN A 77 -0.61 -3.67 11.37
CA GLN A 77 -1.73 -4.14 12.19
C GLN A 77 -2.11 -5.56 11.75
N GLU A 78 -1.45 -6.55 12.36
CA GLU A 78 -2.08 -7.85 12.63
C GLU A 78 -1.30 -8.55 13.76
N THR A 79 -1.81 -8.38 14.99
CA THR A 79 -1.71 -9.41 16.03
C THR A 79 -3.07 -9.47 16.70
N GLY A 80 -3.82 -10.54 16.45
CA GLY A 80 -5.11 -10.77 17.09
C GLY A 80 -5.97 -11.79 16.35
N ALA A 81 -5.51 -13.03 16.30
CA ALA A 81 -6.18 -14.18 15.70
C ALA A 81 -7.65 -14.34 16.15
N SER A 82 -8.54 -14.66 15.21
CA SER A 82 -9.78 -15.37 15.50
C SER A 82 -9.80 -16.66 14.68
N ALA A 83 -9.92 -17.78 15.38
CA ALA A 83 -10.16 -19.10 14.80
C ALA A 83 -11.65 -19.43 14.98
N SER A 84 -12.32 -19.64 13.84
CA SER A 84 -13.33 -20.68 13.54
C SER A 84 -14.28 -21.17 14.65
N ALA A 85 -15.59 -21.04 14.41
CA ALA A 85 -16.55 -22.11 14.70
C ALA A 85 -17.84 -21.96 13.87
N GLU A 86 -18.39 -23.12 13.52
CA GLU A 86 -19.41 -23.40 12.52
C GLU A 86 -20.85 -23.04 12.92
N THR A 87 -21.67 -22.90 11.88
CA THR A 87 -23.13 -22.74 11.80
C THR A 87 -23.94 -23.85 12.48
N GLN A 88 -25.06 -23.51 13.14
CA GLN A 88 -26.41 -24.11 12.97
C GLN A 88 -27.51 -23.30 13.72
N GLY A 89 -28.69 -23.13 13.12
CA GLY A 89 -29.97 -23.07 13.84
C GLY A 89 -30.79 -21.77 13.78
N GLU A 90 -32.05 -21.88 13.35
CA GLU A 90 -33.00 -20.82 12.97
C GLU A 90 -33.72 -20.06 14.12
N ARG A 91 -33.93 -18.73 13.93
CA ARG A 91 -35.06 -17.82 14.36
C ARG A 91 -35.47 -17.68 15.85
N PRO A 92 -36.23 -16.63 16.27
CA PRO A 92 -36.36 -15.23 15.79
C PRO A 92 -36.30 -14.14 16.93
N ALA A 93 -36.15 -12.87 16.53
CA ALA A 93 -36.46 -11.61 17.24
C ALA A 93 -36.16 -11.49 18.75
N ALA A 94 -35.09 -10.77 19.12
CA ALA A 94 -34.91 -10.23 20.46
C ALA A 94 -34.24 -8.84 20.44
N VAL A 95 -34.86 -7.95 21.21
CA VAL A 95 -34.42 -6.65 21.74
C VAL A 95 -32.90 -6.57 21.92
N VAL A 96 -32.25 -5.55 21.33
CA VAL A 96 -30.85 -5.24 21.62
C VAL A 96 -30.80 -4.28 22.80
N GLU A 97 -30.39 -4.80 23.96
CA GLU A 97 -29.94 -4.02 25.12
C GLU A 97 -28.59 -3.32 24.81
N PRO A 98 -28.34 -2.14 25.40
CA PRO A 98 -27.09 -1.41 25.21
C PRO A 98 -25.91 -2.15 25.86
N HIS A 99 -24.84 -2.32 25.10
CA HIS A 99 -23.59 -2.90 25.58
C HIS A 99 -22.99 -2.06 26.72
N ARG A 100 -22.83 -2.70 27.88
CA ARG A 100 -21.89 -2.27 28.93
C ARG A 100 -20.45 -2.47 28.44
N PRO A 101 -19.54 -1.49 28.59
CA PRO A 101 -18.14 -1.79 28.74
C PRO A 101 -17.83 -1.92 30.24
N ASN A 102 -17.32 -3.07 30.68
CA ASN A 102 -16.55 -3.11 31.90
C ASN A 102 -15.49 -4.20 31.83
N ILE A 103 -14.23 -3.80 31.65
CA ILE A 103 -13.10 -4.54 32.21
C ILE A 103 -12.07 -3.53 32.73
N HIS A 104 -12.26 -3.13 33.99
CA HIS A 104 -11.13 -2.84 34.87
C HIS A 104 -10.25 -4.09 34.98
N SER A 105 -8.98 -3.99 34.63
CA SER A 105 -7.96 -4.91 35.16
C SER A 105 -6.56 -4.29 35.22
N SER A 106 -6.39 -3.31 36.11
CA SER A 106 -5.11 -3.03 36.78
C SER A 106 -5.31 -1.97 37.88
N LEU A 107 -6.08 -2.33 38.91
CA LEU A 107 -6.10 -1.62 40.19
C LEU A 107 -4.77 -1.89 40.94
N PRO A 108 -4.02 -0.88 41.39
CA PRO A 108 -3.18 -1.04 42.56
C PRO A 108 -4.06 -0.92 43.81
N LYS A 109 -4.00 -1.96 44.64
CA LYS A 109 -4.54 -1.95 46.01
C LYS A 109 -3.79 -0.90 46.84
N ARG A 110 -4.55 0.01 47.46
CA ARG A 110 -4.15 1.09 48.39
C ARG A 110 -3.21 2.14 47.79
N LEU A 111 -3.81 3.23 47.30
CA LEU A 111 -3.11 4.49 47.09
C LEU A 111 -3.10 5.31 48.40
N PRO A 112 -2.01 6.01 48.71
CA PRO A 112 -1.87 6.79 49.93
C PRO A 112 -2.87 7.96 49.94
N GLU A 113 -3.47 8.21 51.11
CA GLU A 113 -4.61 9.12 51.42
C GLU A 113 -4.37 10.63 51.15
N ARG A 114 -3.49 11.00 50.22
CA ARG A 114 -3.18 12.41 49.89
C ARG A 114 -3.14 12.74 48.39
N ILE A 115 -3.60 11.84 47.52
CA ILE A 115 -3.67 12.04 46.05
C ILE A 115 -5.12 11.90 45.53
N LEU A 116 -6.14 11.87 46.41
CA LEU A 116 -7.50 11.45 46.05
C LEU A 116 -8.62 12.48 46.31
N TYR A 117 -8.30 13.74 46.63
CA TYR A 117 -9.30 14.78 46.97
C TYR A 117 -8.86 16.20 46.57
N GLY A 118 -8.18 16.35 45.43
CA GLY A 118 -7.53 17.63 45.07
C GLY A 118 -8.22 18.47 44.00
N ASP A 119 -8.75 17.84 42.95
CA ASP A 119 -9.04 18.58 41.72
C ASP A 119 -10.51 18.36 41.31
N LEU A 120 -11.22 19.46 41.11
CA LEU A 120 -12.61 19.53 40.65
C LEU A 120 -12.85 18.69 39.39
N CYS A 121 -11.89 18.64 38.46
CA CYS A 121 -11.96 17.81 37.25
C CYS A 121 -12.04 16.30 37.56
N ASN A 122 -11.29 15.81 38.55
CA ASN A 122 -11.35 14.39 38.94
C ASN A 122 -12.69 14.05 39.61
N ALA A 123 -13.23 14.97 40.41
CA ALA A 123 -14.55 14.80 41.01
C ALA A 123 -15.67 14.79 39.95
N ALA A 124 -15.55 15.66 38.94
CA ALA A 124 -16.42 15.68 37.77
C ALA A 124 -16.32 14.39 36.94
N LEU A 125 -15.11 13.89 36.69
CA LEU A 125 -14.87 12.64 35.94
C LEU A 125 -15.59 11.44 36.58
N ILE A 126 -15.46 11.28 37.89
CA ILE A 126 -16.05 10.16 38.64
C ILE A 126 -17.58 10.32 38.79
N GLY A 127 -18.11 11.51 38.55
CA GLY A 127 -19.54 11.79 38.74
C GLY A 127 -19.93 11.99 40.20
N ASN A 128 -18.99 12.39 41.06
CA ASN A 128 -19.27 12.55 42.49
C ASN A 128 -19.83 13.96 42.80
N HIS A 129 -21.15 14.08 42.69
CA HIS A 129 -21.89 15.32 42.92
C HIS A 129 -21.57 15.98 44.28
N ASP A 130 -21.56 15.21 45.37
CA ASP A 130 -21.32 15.74 46.72
C ASP A 130 -19.91 16.32 46.88
N VAL A 131 -18.92 15.67 46.28
CA VAL A 131 -17.54 16.16 46.29
C VAL A 131 -17.41 17.42 45.45
N VAL A 132 -17.99 17.46 44.24
CA VAL A 132 -18.02 18.67 43.42
C VAL A 132 -18.67 19.83 44.16
N GLU A 133 -19.85 19.63 44.75
CA GLU A 133 -20.57 20.69 45.49
C GLU A 133 -19.74 21.21 46.67
N LYS A 134 -19.07 20.30 47.39
CA LYS A 134 -18.20 20.66 48.51
C LYS A 134 -16.99 21.48 48.04
N LEU A 135 -16.30 21.05 46.99
CA LEU A 135 -15.11 21.73 46.45
C LEU A 135 -15.45 23.15 45.95
N LEU A 136 -16.59 23.32 45.27
CA LEU A 136 -17.08 24.63 44.85
C LEU A 136 -17.40 25.55 46.05
N LYS A 137 -18.02 25.01 47.11
CA LYS A 137 -18.27 25.77 48.37
C LYS A 137 -16.98 26.16 49.10
N GLU A 138 -15.92 25.37 48.96
CA GLU A 138 -14.59 25.64 49.51
C GLU A 138 -13.80 26.69 48.70
N GLY A 139 -14.34 27.14 47.56
CA GLY A 139 -13.80 28.23 46.75
C GLY A 139 -12.78 27.78 45.71
N GLU A 140 -12.80 26.50 45.31
CA GLU A 140 -12.00 25.99 44.20
C GLU A 140 -12.38 26.68 42.88
N ASP A 141 -11.40 26.92 42.00
CA ASP A 141 -11.65 27.60 40.73
C ASP A 141 -12.42 26.68 39.79
N VAL A 142 -13.69 26.99 39.55
CA VAL A 142 -14.57 26.26 38.63
C VAL A 142 -14.01 26.15 37.20
N ASN A 143 -13.09 27.04 36.83
CA ASN A 143 -12.46 27.11 35.52
C ASN A 143 -10.99 26.65 35.52
N GLU A 144 -10.54 25.97 36.56
CA GLU A 144 -9.20 25.38 36.57
C GLU A 144 -9.05 24.41 35.40
N ARG A 145 -7.94 24.58 34.68
CA ARG A 145 -7.63 23.79 33.48
C ARG A 145 -6.69 22.66 33.83
N ASP A 146 -7.04 21.46 33.41
CA ASP A 146 -6.19 20.30 33.53
C ASP A 146 -5.06 20.30 32.47
N LYS A 147 -4.36 19.18 32.37
CA LYS A 147 -3.24 19.02 31.43
C LYS A 147 -3.67 19.12 29.99
N ASP A 148 -4.91 18.80 29.64
CA ASP A 148 -5.45 18.84 28.29
C ASP A 148 -6.24 20.13 28.00
N GLY A 149 -6.14 21.07 28.94
CA GLY A 149 -6.80 22.36 28.86
C GLY A 149 -8.29 22.28 29.14
N GLU A 150 -8.78 21.14 29.63
CA GLU A 150 -10.18 20.90 29.98
C GLU A 150 -10.48 21.50 31.36
N ILE A 151 -11.66 22.08 31.48
CA ILE A 151 -12.24 22.46 32.78
C ILE A 151 -13.24 21.39 33.22
N ALA A 152 -13.62 21.37 34.49
CA ALA A 152 -14.56 20.38 35.03
C ALA A 152 -15.87 20.27 34.23
N LEU A 153 -16.31 21.36 33.59
CA LEU A 153 -17.51 21.37 32.74
C LEU A 153 -17.34 20.54 31.45
N HIS A 154 -16.14 20.50 30.84
CA HIS A 154 -15.86 19.62 29.69
C HIS A 154 -16.02 18.16 30.09
N ILE A 155 -15.42 17.79 31.22
CA ILE A 155 -15.42 16.43 31.74
C ILE A 155 -16.84 16.00 32.11
N ALA A 156 -17.57 16.82 32.87
CA ALA A 156 -18.95 16.52 33.24
C ALA A 156 -19.88 16.39 32.02
N ALA A 157 -19.65 17.21 30.98
CA ALA A 157 -20.38 17.15 29.73
C ALA A 157 -20.05 15.89 28.90
N GLN A 158 -18.78 15.48 28.86
CA GLN A 158 -18.32 14.27 28.18
C GLN A 158 -18.76 12.98 28.89
N GLU A 159 -18.81 12.98 30.22
CA GLU A 159 -19.16 11.79 31.01
C GLU A 159 -20.67 11.68 31.28
N GLY A 160 -21.48 12.65 30.83
CA GLY A 160 -22.93 12.59 30.96
C GLY A 160 -23.47 12.97 32.35
N HIS A 161 -22.66 13.61 33.19
CA HIS A 161 -23.04 13.95 34.57
C HIS A 161 -23.90 15.21 34.65
N SER A 162 -25.15 15.10 34.20
CA SER A 162 -26.10 16.20 34.04
C SER A 162 -26.31 17.06 35.31
N SER A 163 -26.30 16.47 36.50
CA SER A 163 -26.45 17.22 37.76
C SER A 163 -25.18 18.00 38.15
N ILE A 164 -24.01 17.50 37.76
CA ILE A 164 -22.73 18.20 37.94
C ILE A 164 -22.63 19.36 36.96
N VAL A 165 -23.12 19.19 35.73
CA VAL A 165 -23.23 20.29 34.77
C VAL A 165 -24.03 21.46 35.35
N ASP A 166 -25.18 21.21 35.99
CA ASP A 166 -25.96 22.29 36.64
C ASP A 166 -25.13 23.01 37.72
N LEU A 167 -24.50 22.26 38.63
CA LEU A 167 -23.67 22.83 39.70
C LEU A 167 -22.54 23.71 39.15
N LEU A 168 -21.85 23.24 38.12
CA LEU A 168 -20.73 23.96 37.51
C LEU A 168 -21.22 25.23 36.80
N LEU A 169 -22.34 25.17 36.08
CA LEU A 169 -22.95 26.34 35.43
C LEU A 169 -23.42 27.39 36.46
N GLU A 170 -24.06 26.95 37.54
CA GLU A 170 -24.48 27.83 38.65
C GLU A 170 -23.27 28.49 39.35
N ALA A 171 -22.14 27.78 39.43
CA ALA A 171 -20.89 28.30 39.96
C ALA A 171 -20.11 29.21 38.98
N GLY A 172 -20.60 29.44 37.77
CA GLY A 172 -19.97 30.34 36.79
C GLY A 172 -18.88 29.69 35.94
N ALA A 173 -19.00 28.39 35.65
CA ALA A 173 -18.15 27.72 34.67
C ALA A 173 -18.22 28.40 33.28
N GLN A 174 -17.08 28.52 32.63
CA GLN A 174 -16.95 29.09 31.28
C GLN A 174 -17.53 28.13 30.25
N VAL A 175 -18.75 28.42 29.80
CA VAL A 175 -19.49 27.63 28.80
C VAL A 175 -18.73 27.52 27.47
N GLU A 176 -17.98 28.56 27.10
CA GLU A 176 -17.17 28.64 25.87
C GLU A 176 -15.68 28.34 26.09
N ALA A 177 -15.30 27.75 27.22
CA ALA A 177 -13.92 27.32 27.40
C ALA A 177 -13.55 26.31 26.31
N LYS A 178 -12.39 26.49 25.70
CA LYS A 178 -11.84 25.57 24.71
C LYS A 178 -10.71 24.75 25.29
N ASN A 179 -10.74 23.43 25.11
CA ASN A 179 -9.63 22.54 25.42
C ASN A 179 -8.52 22.63 24.36
N LYS A 180 -7.49 21.76 24.47
CA LYS A 180 -6.38 21.73 23.50
C LYS A 180 -6.75 21.32 22.08
N ASP A 181 -7.89 20.67 21.86
CA ASP A 181 -8.40 20.36 20.52
C ASP A 181 -9.37 21.44 20.01
N GLY A 182 -9.56 22.50 20.81
CA GLY A 182 -10.50 23.57 20.53
C GLY A 182 -11.96 23.20 20.79
N ASP A 183 -12.24 22.01 21.33
CA ASP A 183 -13.58 21.59 21.69
C ASP A 183 -14.07 22.39 22.91
N THR A 184 -15.36 22.69 22.91
CA THR A 184 -16.08 23.28 24.05
C THR A 184 -16.84 22.17 24.79
N PRO A 185 -17.37 22.41 26.00
CA PRO A 185 -18.26 21.45 26.66
C PRO A 185 -19.45 21.03 25.80
N LEU A 186 -19.96 21.91 24.93
CA LEU A 186 -21.04 21.58 23.99
C LEU A 186 -20.59 20.57 22.93
N HIS A 187 -19.34 20.66 22.45
CA HIS A 187 -18.76 19.67 21.54
C HIS A 187 -18.71 18.30 22.20
N ASN A 188 -18.23 18.22 23.44
CA ASN A 188 -18.16 16.97 24.21
C ASN A 188 -19.57 16.36 24.40
N ALA A 189 -20.53 17.14 24.89
CA ALA A 189 -21.90 16.66 25.10
C ALA A 189 -22.57 16.20 23.79
N SER A 190 -22.32 16.91 22.69
CA SER A 190 -22.91 16.60 21.38
C SER A 190 -22.29 15.36 20.74
N ARG A 191 -20.97 15.19 20.89
CA ARG A 191 -20.23 14.01 20.44
C ARG A 191 -20.64 12.73 21.16
N GLU A 192 -21.02 12.83 22.42
CA GLU A 192 -21.48 11.68 23.22
C GLU A 192 -23.01 11.53 23.26
N GLY A 193 -23.74 12.49 22.68
CA GLY A 193 -25.19 12.39 22.46
C GLY A 193 -26.06 12.73 23.66
N TYR A 194 -25.54 13.43 24.68
CA TYR A 194 -26.30 13.79 25.87
C TYR A 194 -27.24 14.99 25.62
N VAL A 195 -28.43 14.70 25.11
CA VAL A 195 -29.46 15.71 24.76
C VAL A 195 -29.74 16.69 25.91
N ASP A 196 -29.92 16.18 27.14
CA ASP A 196 -30.22 17.02 28.30
C ASP A 196 -29.08 18.00 28.61
N ILE A 197 -27.82 17.55 28.48
CA ILE A 197 -26.64 18.39 28.72
C ILE A 197 -26.48 19.41 27.60
N VAL A 198 -26.70 19.01 26.34
CA VAL A 198 -26.73 19.92 25.20
C VAL A 198 -27.75 21.04 25.44
N GLU A 199 -28.98 20.70 25.87
CA GLU A 199 -30.01 21.71 26.18
C GLU A 199 -29.62 22.66 27.31
N LYS A 200 -28.99 22.13 28.37
CA LYS A 200 -28.48 22.94 29.49
C LYS A 200 -27.40 23.91 29.05
N LEU A 201 -26.39 23.42 28.31
CA LEU A 201 -25.29 24.24 27.83
C LEU A 201 -25.77 25.34 26.87
N VAL A 202 -26.65 25.00 25.93
CA VAL A 202 -27.26 25.99 25.01
C VAL A 202 -28.10 27.01 25.80
N SER A 203 -28.85 26.58 26.82
CA SER A 203 -29.63 27.49 27.66
C SER A 203 -28.75 28.40 28.53
N ALA A 204 -27.54 27.96 28.86
CA ALA A 204 -26.50 28.75 29.52
C ALA A 204 -25.71 29.66 28.57
N GLY A 205 -26.10 29.72 27.29
CA GLY A 205 -25.51 30.61 26.29
C GLY A 205 -24.36 30.02 25.48
N ALA A 206 -24.25 28.69 25.40
CA ALA A 206 -23.28 28.04 24.52
C ALA A 206 -23.52 28.42 23.05
N ASP A 207 -22.45 28.74 22.34
CA ASP A 207 -22.48 29.00 20.89
C ASP A 207 -22.50 27.68 20.12
N VAL A 208 -23.66 27.36 19.55
CA VAL A 208 -23.89 26.14 18.74
C VAL A 208 -23.07 26.11 17.44
N GLU A 209 -22.54 27.24 17.00
CA GLU A 209 -21.74 27.40 15.78
C GLU A 209 -20.23 27.50 16.07
N SER A 210 -19.83 27.44 17.34
CA SER A 210 -18.43 27.42 17.75
C SER A 210 -17.70 26.27 17.06
N LYS A 211 -16.52 26.56 16.52
CA LYS A 211 -15.68 25.59 15.82
C LYS A 211 -14.49 25.14 16.66
N ASN A 212 -14.21 23.84 16.64
CA ASN A 212 -12.98 23.28 17.17
C ASN A 212 -11.79 23.45 16.20
N GLN A 213 -10.63 22.85 16.49
CA GLN A 213 -9.43 22.99 15.65
C GLN A 213 -9.51 22.31 14.28
N LYS A 214 -10.46 21.40 14.08
CA LYS A 214 -10.76 20.82 12.75
C LYS A 214 -11.79 21.65 11.99
N GLY A 215 -12.35 22.67 12.64
CA GLY A 215 -13.44 23.47 12.10
C GLY A 215 -14.82 22.82 12.31
N ASP A 216 -14.89 21.70 13.02
CA ASP A 216 -16.15 21.01 13.30
C ASP A 216 -16.97 21.80 14.31
N THR A 217 -18.28 21.83 14.10
CA THR A 217 -19.24 22.34 15.09
C THR A 217 -19.80 21.18 15.92
N SER A 218 -20.49 21.48 17.01
CA SER A 218 -21.20 20.49 17.82
C SER A 218 -22.20 19.65 17.00
N LEU A 219 -22.82 20.26 15.99
CA LEU A 219 -23.72 19.55 15.06
C LEU A 219 -22.98 18.55 14.16
N HIS A 220 -21.75 18.85 13.71
CA HIS A 220 -20.93 17.90 12.95
C HIS A 220 -20.65 16.63 13.76
N LEU A 221 -20.19 16.81 15.00
CA LEU A 221 -19.84 15.68 15.88
C LEU A 221 -21.05 14.81 16.23
N ALA A 222 -22.20 15.43 16.51
CA ALA A 222 -23.45 14.71 16.76
C ALA A 222 -23.91 13.92 15.52
N ALA A 223 -23.77 14.50 14.33
CA ALA A 223 -24.16 13.86 13.08
C ALA A 223 -23.24 12.70 12.70
N GLU A 224 -21.92 12.84 12.85
CA GLU A 224 -20.93 11.79 12.62
C GLU A 224 -21.19 10.56 13.51
N ARG A 225 -21.56 10.79 14.77
CA ARG A 225 -21.79 9.75 15.77
C ARG A 225 -23.23 9.21 15.81
N GLY A 226 -24.14 9.78 15.03
CA GLY A 226 -25.51 9.25 14.93
C GLY A 226 -26.44 9.68 16.05
N HIS A 227 -26.11 10.76 16.78
CA HIS A 227 -26.90 11.25 17.90
C HIS A 227 -28.10 12.08 17.43
N PHE A 228 -29.09 11.39 16.86
CA PHE A 228 -30.30 11.97 16.27
C PHE A 228 -31.03 12.95 17.20
N GLY A 229 -31.13 12.65 18.50
CA GLY A 229 -31.78 13.53 19.47
C GLY A 229 -31.09 14.89 19.60
N VAL A 230 -29.75 14.90 19.60
CA VAL A 230 -28.95 16.13 19.62
C VAL A 230 -29.12 16.88 18.30
N VAL A 231 -28.97 16.19 17.17
CA VAL A 231 -29.14 16.79 15.84
C VAL A 231 -30.52 17.45 15.72
N GLN A 232 -31.59 16.74 16.04
CA GLN A 232 -32.96 17.25 15.91
C GLN A 232 -33.14 18.52 16.74
N LYS A 233 -32.65 18.54 17.99
CA LYS A 233 -32.75 19.71 18.87
C LYS A 233 -31.97 20.92 18.37
N LEU A 234 -30.79 20.72 17.81
CA LEU A 234 -29.98 21.80 17.23
C LEU A 234 -30.63 22.31 15.94
N VAL A 235 -31.10 21.43 15.05
CA VAL A 235 -31.79 21.81 13.81
C VAL A 235 -33.10 22.56 14.09
N ASP A 236 -33.92 22.12 15.06
CA ASP A 236 -35.17 22.77 15.43
C ASP A 236 -34.98 24.20 15.98
N ARG A 237 -33.78 24.51 16.50
CA ARG A 237 -33.39 25.85 16.98
C ARG A 237 -32.92 26.78 15.86
N GLY A 238 -32.84 26.29 14.62
CA GLY A 238 -32.40 27.07 13.47
C GLY A 238 -30.87 27.22 13.36
N THR A 239 -30.10 26.27 13.92
CA THR A 239 -28.64 26.22 13.71
C THR A 239 -28.30 26.16 12.22
N ASP A 240 -27.29 26.92 11.79
CA ASP A 240 -26.79 26.84 10.42
C ASP A 240 -26.10 25.49 10.16
N PHE A 241 -26.82 24.60 9.47
CA PHE A 241 -26.33 23.30 9.04
C PHE A 241 -25.55 23.35 7.71
N THR A 242 -25.30 24.53 7.15
CA THR A 242 -24.49 24.71 5.93
C THR A 242 -23.01 24.98 6.23
N ILE A 243 -22.66 25.17 7.51
CA ILE A 243 -21.29 25.40 7.96
C ILE A 243 -20.39 24.24 7.49
N LYS A 244 -19.24 24.62 6.94
CA LYS A 244 -18.17 23.69 6.58
C LYS A 244 -17.04 23.72 7.60
N ASN A 245 -16.48 22.55 7.89
CA ASN A 245 -15.21 22.45 8.62
C ASN A 245 -14.02 22.81 7.71
N PHE A 246 -12.79 22.72 8.21
CA PHE A 246 -11.60 23.14 7.45
C PHE A 246 -11.28 22.24 6.24
N ASN A 247 -11.84 21.03 6.20
CA ASN A 247 -11.79 20.13 5.05
C ASN A 247 -13.01 20.27 4.13
N GLY A 248 -13.82 21.33 4.29
CA GLY A 248 -15.01 21.53 3.46
C GLY A 248 -16.17 20.57 3.74
N ILE A 249 -16.06 19.73 4.77
CA ILE A 249 -17.08 18.75 5.19
C ILE A 249 -18.26 19.51 5.80
N THR A 250 -19.46 19.16 5.39
CA THR A 250 -20.72 19.64 6.00
C THR A 250 -21.28 18.59 6.96
N VAL A 251 -22.28 18.94 7.77
CA VAL A 251 -23.01 17.98 8.61
C VAL A 251 -23.62 16.82 7.80
N LEU A 252 -24.06 17.06 6.55
CA LEU A 252 -24.58 16.00 5.69
C LEU A 252 -23.49 14.99 5.30
N HIS A 253 -22.27 15.46 5.05
CA HIS A 253 -21.14 14.56 4.82
C HIS A 253 -20.88 13.69 6.06
N ALA A 254 -20.83 14.30 7.25
CA ALA A 254 -20.62 13.57 8.50
C ALA A 254 -21.71 12.51 8.76
N ALA A 255 -22.98 12.86 8.55
CA ALA A 255 -24.11 11.94 8.70
C ALA A 255 -24.06 10.79 7.67
N ALA A 256 -23.71 11.11 6.42
CA ALA A 256 -23.62 10.14 5.34
C ALA A 256 -22.42 9.20 5.50
N ASP A 257 -21.28 9.72 5.97
CA ASP A 257 -20.06 8.97 6.27
C ASP A 257 -20.29 7.97 7.41
N GLY A 258 -21.01 8.39 8.46
CA GLY A 258 -21.42 7.53 9.58
C GLY A 258 -22.63 6.62 9.34
N GLY A 259 -23.34 6.78 8.22
CA GLY A 259 -24.47 5.91 7.83
C GLY A 259 -25.80 6.22 8.50
N HIS A 260 -25.96 7.40 9.08
CA HIS A 260 -27.11 7.75 9.91
C HIS A 260 -28.28 8.25 9.08
N THR A 261 -29.05 7.31 8.51
CA THR A 261 -30.11 7.60 7.53
C THR A 261 -31.19 8.55 8.07
N ASN A 262 -31.55 8.46 9.35
CA ASN A 262 -32.51 9.36 10.00
C ASN A 262 -32.00 10.81 10.09
N ILE A 263 -30.70 11.00 10.34
CA ILE A 263 -30.07 12.32 10.36
C ILE A 263 -29.99 12.89 8.93
N VAL A 264 -29.63 12.05 7.96
CA VAL A 264 -29.68 12.42 6.53
C VAL A 264 -31.07 12.88 6.13
N ASP A 265 -32.12 12.15 6.50
CA ASP A 265 -33.52 12.52 6.24
C ASP A 265 -33.88 13.87 6.90
N THR A 266 -33.51 14.10 8.16
CA THR A 266 -33.76 15.37 8.86
C THR A 266 -33.09 16.54 8.14
N LEU A 267 -31.83 16.40 7.72
CA LEU A 267 -31.09 17.45 7.04
C LEU A 267 -31.65 17.76 5.64
N ILE A 268 -32.02 16.72 4.87
CA ILE A 268 -32.68 16.87 3.57
C ILE A 268 -34.01 17.61 3.73
N ASN A 269 -34.83 17.21 4.70
CA ASN A 269 -36.12 17.85 4.96
C ASN A 269 -35.97 19.31 5.46
N ALA A 270 -34.86 19.63 6.11
CA ALA A 270 -34.50 21.00 6.49
C ALA A 270 -34.03 21.85 5.29
N GLY A 271 -33.79 21.24 4.12
CA GLY A 271 -33.45 21.93 2.88
C GLY A 271 -31.95 22.11 2.64
N ILE A 272 -31.10 21.24 3.20
CA ILE A 272 -29.67 21.24 2.87
C ILE A 272 -29.46 20.89 1.39
N ASP A 273 -28.50 21.55 0.74
CA ASP A 273 -28.04 21.13 -0.59
C ASP A 273 -27.27 19.81 -0.48
N VAL A 274 -27.79 18.78 -1.14
CA VAL A 274 -27.21 17.42 -1.14
C VAL A 274 -25.94 17.29 -1.99
N ASN A 275 -25.65 18.31 -2.81
CA ASN A 275 -24.56 18.30 -3.80
C ASN A 275 -23.32 19.09 -3.36
N TYR A 276 -23.23 19.50 -2.10
CA TYR A 276 -21.99 20.06 -1.59
C TYR A 276 -20.83 19.09 -1.79
N LYS A 277 -19.68 19.66 -2.16
CA LYS A 277 -18.41 18.97 -2.23
C LYS A 277 -17.47 19.45 -1.13
N ASP A 278 -16.71 18.51 -0.58
CA ASP A 278 -15.59 18.75 0.32
C ASP A 278 -14.32 19.17 -0.47
N VAL A 279 -13.18 19.31 0.22
CA VAL A 279 -11.91 19.72 -0.40
C VAL A 279 -11.31 18.70 -1.38
N ASN A 280 -11.78 17.44 -1.35
CA ASN A 280 -11.36 16.38 -2.26
C ASN A 280 -12.39 16.18 -3.39
N GLY A 281 -13.34 17.12 -3.53
CA GLY A 281 -14.43 17.01 -4.51
C GLY A 281 -15.48 15.97 -4.15
N GLU A 282 -15.44 15.36 -2.96
CA GLU A 282 -16.38 14.31 -2.55
C GLU A 282 -17.68 14.92 -2.05
N SER A 283 -18.80 14.35 -2.49
CA SER A 283 -20.14 14.65 -1.95
C SER A 283 -20.54 13.66 -0.87
N SER A 284 -21.62 13.95 -0.14
CA SER A 284 -22.20 13.01 0.84
C SER A 284 -22.58 11.66 0.20
N LEU A 285 -22.93 11.65 -1.10
CA LEU A 285 -23.19 10.43 -1.86
C LEU A 285 -21.92 9.57 -2.00
N HIS A 286 -20.76 10.18 -2.23
CA HIS A 286 -19.48 9.47 -2.31
C HIS A 286 -19.12 8.82 -0.97
N LYS A 287 -19.22 9.56 0.15
CA LYS A 287 -18.94 9.04 1.50
C LYS A 287 -19.85 7.88 1.87
N ALA A 288 -21.17 8.05 1.67
CA ALA A 288 -22.14 6.98 1.92
C ALA A 288 -21.86 5.74 1.08
N ALA A 289 -21.45 5.93 -0.19
CA ALA A 289 -21.14 4.80 -1.07
C ALA A 289 -19.84 4.09 -0.71
N MET A 290 -18.79 4.84 -0.35
CA MET A 290 -17.49 4.31 0.07
C MET A 290 -17.59 3.48 1.36
N ASN A 291 -18.49 3.87 2.28
CA ASN A 291 -18.66 3.21 3.57
C ASN A 291 -19.83 2.20 3.63
N GLY A 292 -20.54 1.96 2.52
CA GLY A 292 -21.52 0.88 2.45
C GLY A 292 -22.92 1.21 2.92
N HIS A 293 -23.23 2.49 3.09
CA HIS A 293 -24.48 2.94 3.71
C HIS A 293 -25.62 3.02 2.69
N VAL A 294 -26.15 1.85 2.31
CA VAL A 294 -27.24 1.69 1.32
C VAL A 294 -28.43 2.63 1.60
N GLY A 295 -28.83 2.77 2.87
CA GLY A 295 -29.93 3.64 3.27
C GLY A 295 -29.66 5.11 2.96
N CYS A 296 -28.47 5.61 3.29
CA CYS A 296 -28.06 6.98 2.98
C CYS A 296 -27.98 7.20 1.46
N VAL A 297 -27.43 6.25 0.70
CA VAL A 297 -27.37 6.34 -0.77
C VAL A 297 -28.78 6.41 -1.38
N ASP A 298 -29.74 5.58 -0.94
CA ASP A 298 -31.14 5.64 -1.40
C ASP A 298 -31.78 7.01 -1.12
N ARG A 299 -31.57 7.56 0.09
CA ARG A 299 -32.12 8.88 0.46
C ARG A 299 -31.52 10.00 -0.37
N LEU A 300 -30.20 10.04 -0.50
CA LEU A 300 -29.49 11.06 -1.28
C LEU A 300 -29.90 11.01 -2.76
N MET A 301 -30.02 9.81 -3.35
CA MET A 301 -30.48 9.64 -4.73
C MET A 301 -31.89 10.18 -4.93
N ARG A 302 -32.82 9.88 -4.02
CA ARG A 302 -34.21 10.39 -4.07
C ARG A 302 -34.30 11.90 -3.87
N ALA A 303 -33.35 12.48 -3.13
CA ALA A 303 -33.25 13.91 -2.90
C ALA A 303 -32.57 14.66 -4.05
N GLY A 304 -32.18 13.97 -5.14
CA GLY A 304 -31.58 14.61 -6.32
C GLY A 304 -30.07 14.83 -6.21
N ALA A 305 -29.36 13.96 -5.47
CA ALA A 305 -27.91 13.93 -5.52
C ALA A 305 -27.42 13.67 -6.95
N ASP A 306 -26.38 14.40 -7.37
CA ASP A 306 -25.77 14.26 -8.69
C ASP A 306 -25.01 12.94 -8.78
N MET A 307 -25.65 11.98 -9.43
CA MET A 307 -25.14 10.63 -9.65
C MET A 307 -23.91 10.60 -10.58
N ALA A 308 -23.71 11.64 -11.40
CA ALA A 308 -22.57 11.76 -12.32
C ALA A 308 -21.41 12.57 -11.73
N ALA A 309 -21.57 13.12 -10.51
CA ALA A 309 -20.52 13.88 -9.86
C ALA A 309 -19.27 13.01 -9.68
N LYS A 310 -18.13 13.59 -10.05
CA LYS A 310 -16.80 13.04 -9.81
C LYS A 310 -16.11 13.77 -8.65
N ASN A 311 -15.37 13.03 -7.84
CA ASN A 311 -14.40 13.59 -6.91
C ASN A 311 -13.07 13.91 -7.63
N ASP A 312 -12.05 14.35 -6.88
CA ASP A 312 -10.76 14.78 -7.43
C ASP A 312 -9.90 13.64 -8.02
N ASN A 313 -10.29 12.37 -7.82
CA ASN A 313 -9.68 11.22 -8.48
C ASN A 313 -10.54 10.74 -9.68
N GLY A 314 -11.58 11.47 -10.04
CA GLY A 314 -12.55 11.07 -11.05
C GLY A 314 -13.56 10.01 -10.60
N HIS A 315 -13.53 9.56 -9.35
CA HIS A 315 -14.44 8.53 -8.86
C HIS A 315 -15.88 9.06 -8.81
N THR A 316 -16.81 8.24 -9.28
CA THR A 316 -18.26 8.41 -9.11
C THR A 316 -18.78 7.47 -8.01
N VAL A 317 -20.07 7.54 -7.69
CA VAL A 317 -20.72 6.69 -6.67
C VAL A 317 -20.46 5.19 -6.87
N ILE A 318 -20.44 4.70 -8.12
CA ILE A 318 -20.20 3.28 -8.41
C ILE A 318 -18.73 2.90 -8.17
N HIS A 319 -17.78 3.80 -8.42
CA HIS A 319 -16.37 3.60 -8.09
C HIS A 319 -16.19 3.49 -6.58
N CYS A 320 -16.77 4.41 -5.80
CA CYS A 320 -16.73 4.35 -4.34
C CYS A 320 -17.33 3.05 -3.80
N ALA A 321 -18.50 2.65 -4.31
CA ALA A 321 -19.12 1.38 -3.92
C ALA A 321 -18.28 0.16 -4.31
N ALA A 322 -17.62 0.20 -5.46
CA ALA A 322 -16.75 -0.87 -5.94
C ALA A 322 -15.44 -0.97 -5.15
N ILE A 323 -14.82 0.16 -4.80
CA ILE A 323 -13.63 0.22 -3.94
C ILE A 323 -13.95 -0.32 -2.54
N GLY A 324 -15.08 0.10 -1.97
CA GLY A 324 -15.53 -0.34 -0.65
C GLY A 324 -16.11 -1.77 -0.60
N GLY A 325 -16.32 -2.43 -1.74
CA GLY A 325 -16.86 -3.80 -1.80
C GLY A 325 -18.37 -3.91 -1.52
N HIS A 326 -19.12 -2.83 -1.71
CA HIS A 326 -20.50 -2.72 -1.22
C HIS A 326 -21.53 -3.21 -2.22
N VAL A 327 -21.71 -4.53 -2.28
CA VAL A 327 -22.65 -5.23 -3.18
C VAL A 327 -24.07 -4.64 -3.13
N GLY A 328 -24.57 -4.28 -1.95
CA GLY A 328 -25.92 -3.72 -1.80
C GLY A 328 -26.13 -2.39 -2.54
N ILE A 329 -25.10 -1.53 -2.58
CA ILE A 329 -25.15 -0.28 -3.34
C ILE A 329 -25.02 -0.55 -4.83
N VAL A 330 -24.10 -1.44 -5.23
CA VAL A 330 -23.93 -1.83 -6.64
C VAL A 330 -25.23 -2.42 -7.20
N ASP A 331 -25.88 -3.33 -6.47
CA ASP A 331 -27.18 -3.90 -6.83
C ASP A 331 -28.26 -2.82 -6.95
N MET A 332 -28.26 -1.83 -6.06
CA MET A 332 -29.20 -0.72 -6.12
C MET A 332 -28.96 0.17 -7.34
N LEU A 333 -27.71 0.50 -7.67
CA LEU A 333 -27.35 1.29 -8.85
C LEU A 333 -27.76 0.58 -10.14
N ILE A 334 -27.43 -0.72 -10.27
CA ILE A 334 -27.82 -1.55 -11.42
C ILE A 334 -29.35 -1.58 -11.58
N LYS A 335 -30.10 -1.81 -10.49
CA LYS A 335 -31.58 -1.83 -10.52
C LYS A 335 -32.19 -0.50 -10.98
N ASN A 336 -31.51 0.62 -10.76
CA ASN A 336 -31.94 1.94 -11.19
C ASN A 336 -31.39 2.33 -12.58
N ASN A 337 -30.87 1.38 -13.36
CA ASN A 337 -30.27 1.61 -14.69
C ASN A 337 -29.13 2.64 -14.68
N TYR A 338 -28.35 2.68 -13.61
CA TYR A 338 -27.13 3.49 -13.56
C TYR A 338 -26.10 2.96 -14.58
N ASP A 339 -25.42 3.86 -15.28
CA ASP A 339 -24.38 3.49 -16.24
C ASP A 339 -23.13 2.97 -15.50
N ILE A 340 -22.85 1.68 -15.64
CA ILE A 340 -21.71 1.03 -14.97
C ILE A 340 -20.39 1.22 -15.70
N GLU A 341 -20.42 1.71 -16.94
CA GLU A 341 -19.25 1.89 -17.83
C GLU A 341 -18.68 3.31 -17.77
N VAL A 342 -18.77 3.95 -16.59
CA VAL A 342 -18.20 5.28 -16.34
C VAL A 342 -16.73 5.15 -15.96
N LEU A 343 -15.88 5.97 -16.58
CA LEU A 343 -14.44 6.01 -16.32
C LEU A 343 -14.08 7.05 -15.26
N ASP A 344 -13.09 6.75 -14.41
CA ASP A 344 -12.44 7.73 -13.54
C ASP A 344 -11.32 8.53 -14.25
N GLU A 345 -10.40 9.17 -13.51
CA GLU A 345 -9.27 9.90 -14.11
C GLU A 345 -8.18 9.00 -14.70
N ASP A 346 -7.98 7.82 -14.12
CA ASP A 346 -7.03 6.80 -14.61
C ASP A 346 -7.62 5.97 -15.77
N GLY A 347 -8.87 6.23 -16.15
CA GLY A 347 -9.60 5.44 -17.13
C GLY A 347 -10.07 4.09 -16.55
N ASP A 348 -10.03 3.93 -15.24
CA ASP A 348 -10.57 2.73 -14.59
C ASP A 348 -12.10 2.78 -14.58
N LEU A 349 -12.67 1.59 -14.65
CA LEU A 349 -14.10 1.34 -14.43
C LEU A 349 -14.30 0.86 -12.98
N ALA A 350 -15.55 0.83 -12.53
CA ALA A 350 -15.91 0.13 -11.29
C ALA A 350 -15.40 -1.32 -11.25
N LEU A 351 -15.40 -2.01 -12.40
CA LEU A 351 -14.89 -3.37 -12.53
C LEU A 351 -13.37 -3.44 -12.29
N HIS A 352 -12.60 -2.46 -12.75
CA HIS A 352 -11.16 -2.36 -12.49
C HIS A 352 -10.88 -2.20 -10.99
N LYS A 353 -11.60 -1.28 -10.32
CA LYS A 353 -11.43 -1.03 -8.89
C LYS A 353 -11.82 -2.23 -8.04
N ALA A 354 -13.01 -2.81 -8.27
CA ALA A 354 -13.44 -4.02 -7.57
C ALA A 354 -12.47 -5.19 -7.76
N SER A 355 -11.85 -5.28 -8.95
CA SER A 355 -10.87 -6.32 -9.25
C SER A 355 -9.55 -6.12 -8.53
N SER A 356 -9.10 -4.86 -8.42
CA SER A 356 -7.91 -4.47 -7.66
C SER A 356 -8.08 -4.66 -6.15
N GLU A 357 -9.27 -4.40 -5.62
CA GLU A 357 -9.59 -4.53 -4.18
C GLU A 357 -10.02 -5.95 -3.76
N GLY A 358 -10.26 -6.84 -4.72
CA GLY A 358 -10.52 -8.26 -4.45
C GLY A 358 -11.99 -8.60 -4.15
N HIS A 359 -12.92 -7.70 -4.44
CA HIS A 359 -14.34 -7.84 -4.12
C HIS A 359 -15.08 -8.69 -5.18
N VAL A 360 -14.94 -10.01 -5.09
CA VAL A 360 -15.48 -10.97 -6.08
C VAL A 360 -16.99 -10.82 -6.28
N GLU A 361 -17.75 -10.58 -5.22
CA GLU A 361 -19.20 -10.43 -5.32
C GLU A 361 -19.60 -9.15 -6.06
N VAL A 362 -18.83 -8.07 -5.92
CA VAL A 362 -19.04 -6.84 -6.71
C VAL A 362 -18.69 -7.09 -8.18
N VAL A 363 -17.55 -7.74 -8.43
CA VAL A 363 -17.15 -8.18 -9.78
C VAL A 363 -18.27 -9.01 -10.43
N ASP A 364 -18.86 -9.95 -9.68
CA ASP A 364 -19.98 -10.77 -10.14
C ASP A 364 -21.19 -9.95 -10.57
N ARG A 365 -21.59 -8.95 -9.77
CA ARG A 365 -22.72 -8.07 -10.10
C ARG A 365 -22.44 -7.23 -11.35
N LEU A 366 -21.26 -6.65 -11.45
CA LEU A 366 -20.89 -5.80 -12.60
C LEU A 366 -20.84 -6.62 -13.89
N VAL A 367 -20.21 -7.80 -13.87
CA VAL A 367 -20.13 -8.68 -15.04
C VAL A 367 -21.53 -9.17 -15.46
N LYS A 368 -22.39 -9.55 -14.51
CA LYS A 368 -23.79 -9.92 -14.82
C LYS A 368 -24.63 -8.76 -15.36
N ALA A 369 -24.28 -7.53 -14.99
CA ALA A 369 -24.90 -6.32 -15.54
C ALA A 369 -24.33 -5.91 -16.92
N GLY A 370 -23.35 -6.66 -17.44
CA GLY A 370 -22.81 -6.48 -18.78
C GLY A 370 -21.51 -5.68 -18.84
N ALA A 371 -20.79 -5.52 -17.72
CA ALA A 371 -19.50 -4.84 -17.72
C ALA A 371 -18.47 -5.54 -18.63
N ASP A 372 -17.67 -4.76 -19.37
CA ASP A 372 -16.64 -5.31 -20.24
C ASP A 372 -15.44 -5.84 -19.44
N VAL A 373 -15.34 -7.16 -19.35
CA VAL A 373 -14.26 -7.89 -18.65
C VAL A 373 -12.87 -7.71 -19.27
N ASN A 374 -12.78 -7.12 -20.46
CA ASN A 374 -11.55 -6.85 -21.20
C ASN A 374 -11.31 -5.36 -21.45
N ALA A 375 -12.10 -4.47 -20.84
CA ALA A 375 -11.88 -3.03 -20.92
C ALA A 375 -10.46 -2.68 -20.50
N LYS A 376 -9.88 -1.65 -21.12
CA LYS A 376 -8.54 -1.16 -20.81
C LYS A 376 -8.61 0.25 -20.25
N ASN A 377 -7.92 0.48 -19.15
CA ASN A 377 -7.72 1.82 -18.60
C ASN A 377 -6.62 2.60 -19.35
N ASN A 378 -6.25 3.79 -18.87
CA ASN A 378 -5.24 4.63 -19.53
C ASN A 378 -3.82 4.03 -19.54
N TYR A 379 -3.56 3.02 -18.71
CA TYR A 379 -2.31 2.25 -18.65
C TYR A 379 -2.38 0.95 -19.45
N GLU A 380 -3.48 0.74 -20.20
CA GLU A 380 -3.80 -0.50 -20.91
C GLU A 380 -4.03 -1.71 -20.00
N TYR A 381 -4.24 -1.51 -18.70
CA TYR A 381 -4.57 -2.58 -17.77
C TYR A 381 -6.01 -3.01 -17.92
N THR A 382 -6.24 -4.32 -17.89
CA THR A 382 -7.58 -4.92 -17.82
C THR A 382 -7.98 -5.22 -16.37
N PRO A 383 -9.27 -5.52 -16.09
CA PRO A 383 -9.67 -5.97 -14.75
C PRO A 383 -8.89 -7.21 -14.29
N LEU A 384 -8.59 -8.14 -15.21
CA LEU A 384 -7.76 -9.32 -14.93
C LEU A 384 -6.33 -8.93 -14.57
N TYR A 385 -5.76 -7.95 -15.26
CA TYR A 385 -4.43 -7.42 -14.96
C TYR A 385 -4.39 -6.82 -13.54
N ASN A 386 -5.35 -5.95 -13.19
CA ASN A 386 -5.44 -5.36 -11.85
C ASN A 386 -5.63 -6.43 -10.75
N ALA A 387 -6.45 -7.46 -11.00
CA ALA A 387 -6.61 -8.57 -10.07
C ALA A 387 -5.30 -9.36 -9.88
N ALA A 388 -4.53 -9.57 -10.95
CA ALA A 388 -3.26 -10.27 -10.89
C ALA A 388 -2.17 -9.42 -10.21
N LEU A 389 -2.13 -8.11 -10.48
CA LEU A 389 -1.27 -7.11 -9.84
C LEU A 389 -1.44 -7.12 -8.31
N SER A 390 -2.69 -7.14 -7.85
CA SER A 390 -3.04 -7.13 -6.42
C SER A 390 -3.03 -8.53 -5.77
N GLY A 391 -2.89 -9.60 -6.55
CA GLY A 391 -2.86 -10.98 -6.03
C GLY A 391 -4.23 -11.56 -5.67
N ASN A 392 -5.32 -10.98 -6.20
CA ASN A 392 -6.69 -11.35 -5.87
C ASN A 392 -7.13 -12.63 -6.61
N PHE A 393 -6.70 -13.78 -6.09
CA PHE A 393 -6.90 -15.09 -6.71
C PHE A 393 -8.35 -15.39 -7.12
N HIS A 394 -9.32 -15.16 -6.23
CA HIS A 394 -10.72 -15.48 -6.52
C HIS A 394 -11.32 -14.58 -7.61
N VAL A 395 -10.90 -13.31 -7.68
CA VAL A 395 -11.28 -12.42 -8.79
C VAL A 395 -10.68 -12.91 -10.09
N VAL A 396 -9.39 -13.30 -10.09
CA VAL A 396 -8.72 -13.87 -11.27
C VAL A 396 -9.49 -15.10 -11.77
N GLU A 397 -9.85 -16.04 -10.88
CA GLU A 397 -10.63 -17.21 -11.27
C GLU A 397 -11.98 -16.83 -11.87
N TYR A 398 -12.68 -15.89 -11.26
CA TYR A 398 -13.98 -15.42 -11.72
C TYR A 398 -13.88 -14.78 -13.11
N LEU A 399 -12.97 -13.83 -13.30
CA LEU A 399 -12.80 -13.10 -14.56
C LEU A 399 -12.42 -14.02 -15.72
N ILE A 400 -11.50 -14.97 -15.49
CA ILE A 400 -11.13 -15.99 -16.50
C ILE A 400 -12.36 -16.81 -16.89
N ALA A 401 -13.17 -17.24 -15.92
CA ALA A 401 -14.38 -18.01 -16.19
C ALA A 401 -15.43 -17.23 -17.00
N HIS A 402 -15.33 -15.90 -17.01
CA HIS A 402 -16.25 -14.99 -17.71
C HIS A 402 -15.64 -14.34 -18.96
N GLY A 403 -14.56 -14.91 -19.50
CA GLY A 403 -14.05 -14.54 -20.83
C GLY A 403 -13.00 -13.44 -20.85
N SER A 404 -12.33 -13.16 -19.72
CA SER A 404 -11.13 -12.31 -19.75
C SER A 404 -10.03 -12.95 -20.60
N ASN A 405 -9.41 -12.14 -21.44
CA ASN A 405 -8.25 -12.55 -22.24
C ASN A 405 -6.98 -12.52 -21.36
N VAL A 406 -6.48 -13.73 -21.06
CA VAL A 406 -5.31 -13.96 -20.20
C VAL A 406 -3.99 -13.43 -20.76
N ASN A 407 -3.95 -13.12 -22.06
CA ASN A 407 -2.76 -12.71 -22.79
C ASN A 407 -2.80 -11.24 -23.22
N GLU A 408 -3.74 -10.45 -22.70
CA GLU A 408 -3.70 -9.00 -22.90
C GLU A 408 -2.42 -8.42 -22.31
N LYS A 409 -1.82 -7.50 -23.08
CA LYS A 409 -0.61 -6.78 -22.69
C LYS A 409 -0.96 -5.37 -22.27
N ASP A 410 -0.23 -4.88 -21.27
CA ASP A 410 -0.18 -3.46 -20.91
C ASP A 410 0.67 -2.65 -21.90
N GLY A 411 0.79 -1.35 -21.64
CA GLY A 411 1.61 -0.43 -22.45
C GLY A 411 3.11 -0.75 -22.46
N ASN A 412 3.59 -1.62 -21.55
CA ASN A 412 4.97 -2.09 -21.48
C ASN A 412 5.17 -3.48 -22.12
N GLY A 413 4.11 -4.11 -22.61
CA GLY A 413 4.14 -5.46 -23.16
C GLY A 413 3.98 -6.59 -22.13
N ASN A 414 3.74 -6.27 -20.85
CA ASN A 414 3.57 -7.25 -19.78
C ASN A 414 2.14 -7.79 -19.75
N THR A 415 1.99 -9.09 -19.52
CA THR A 415 0.69 -9.74 -19.28
C THR A 415 0.39 -9.86 -17.78
N ALA A 416 -0.85 -10.22 -17.43
CA ALA A 416 -1.21 -10.55 -16.05
C ALA A 416 -0.30 -11.62 -15.42
N LEU A 417 0.23 -12.55 -16.21
CA LEU A 417 1.18 -13.57 -15.74
C LEU A 417 2.54 -12.96 -15.38
N HIS A 418 3.04 -12.00 -16.17
CA HIS A 418 4.30 -11.31 -15.88
C HIS A 418 4.23 -10.68 -14.48
N GLU A 419 3.13 -9.99 -14.20
CA GLU A 419 2.96 -9.28 -12.95
C GLU A 419 2.72 -10.22 -11.76
N ALA A 420 1.96 -11.30 -11.95
CA ALA A 420 1.79 -12.32 -10.92
C ALA A 420 3.12 -12.99 -10.53
N VAL A 421 4.02 -13.22 -11.50
CA VAL A 421 5.35 -13.79 -11.24
C VAL A 421 6.28 -12.76 -10.58
N SER A 422 6.30 -11.51 -11.07
CA SER A 422 7.17 -10.45 -10.55
C SER A 422 6.84 -10.09 -9.09
N ARG A 423 5.54 -10.10 -8.74
CA ARG A 423 5.04 -9.84 -7.37
C ARG A 423 4.93 -11.07 -6.49
N GLN A 424 5.36 -12.22 -6.99
CA GLN A 424 5.38 -13.49 -6.26
C GLN A 424 3.99 -14.00 -5.83
N HIS A 425 2.94 -13.65 -6.57
CA HIS A 425 1.57 -14.14 -6.39
C HIS A 425 1.43 -15.56 -6.95
N ALA A 426 2.04 -16.53 -6.27
CA ALA A 426 2.20 -17.91 -6.74
C ALA A 426 0.87 -18.57 -7.15
N ALA A 427 -0.19 -18.39 -6.35
CA ALA A 427 -1.51 -18.96 -6.65
C ALA A 427 -2.10 -18.40 -7.96
N VAL A 428 -2.01 -17.08 -8.16
CA VAL A 428 -2.45 -16.41 -9.38
C VAL A 428 -1.63 -16.86 -10.58
N ALA A 429 -0.30 -16.86 -10.46
CA ALA A 429 0.60 -17.29 -11.54
C ALA A 429 0.30 -18.74 -11.97
N LYS A 430 0.14 -19.66 -11.01
CA LYS A 430 -0.24 -21.06 -11.27
C LYS A 430 -1.58 -21.15 -11.98
N LYS A 431 -2.57 -20.37 -11.57
CA LYS A 431 -3.89 -20.35 -12.23
C LYS A 431 -3.78 -19.89 -13.68
N LEU A 432 -3.08 -18.79 -13.93
CA LEU A 432 -2.87 -18.24 -15.27
C LEU A 432 -2.14 -19.23 -16.17
N ILE A 433 -1.06 -19.87 -15.68
CA ILE A 433 -0.35 -20.93 -16.39
C ILE A 433 -1.29 -22.10 -16.72
N ALA A 434 -2.09 -22.55 -15.76
CA ALA A 434 -2.99 -23.69 -15.93
C ALA A 434 -4.08 -23.46 -16.97
N VAL A 435 -4.50 -22.20 -17.19
CA VAL A 435 -5.50 -21.84 -18.21
C VAL A 435 -4.89 -21.48 -19.57
N GLY A 436 -3.57 -21.63 -19.72
CA GLY A 436 -2.88 -21.42 -21.00
C GLY A 436 -2.44 -19.98 -21.26
N ALA A 437 -2.14 -19.20 -20.21
CA ALA A 437 -1.42 -17.94 -20.39
C ALA A 437 -0.08 -18.19 -21.11
N ASP A 438 0.31 -17.27 -21.98
CA ASP A 438 1.53 -17.37 -22.76
C ASP A 438 2.76 -17.22 -21.84
N ILE A 439 3.52 -18.31 -21.75
CA ILE A 439 4.74 -18.40 -20.93
C ILE A 439 6.01 -18.08 -21.72
N THR A 440 5.91 -17.86 -23.04
CA THR A 440 7.04 -17.73 -23.96
C THR A 440 7.53 -16.28 -24.10
N GLU A 441 6.66 -15.34 -23.77
CA GLU A 441 6.96 -13.92 -23.77
C GLU A 441 8.09 -13.60 -22.77
N LYS A 442 8.94 -12.67 -23.19
CA LYS A 442 10.12 -12.24 -22.44
C LYS A 442 9.94 -10.79 -22.00
N ASP A 443 10.44 -10.49 -20.81
CA ASP A 443 10.44 -9.12 -20.31
C ASP A 443 11.46 -8.22 -21.04
N VAL A 444 11.55 -6.96 -20.61
CA VAL A 444 12.47 -5.96 -21.17
C VAL A 444 13.95 -6.35 -21.07
N TYR A 445 14.32 -7.28 -20.17
CA TYR A 445 15.66 -7.83 -20.01
C TYR A 445 15.88 -9.12 -20.82
N GLY A 446 14.86 -9.56 -21.57
CA GLY A 446 14.87 -10.81 -22.30
C GLY A 446 14.67 -12.04 -21.40
N SER A 447 14.28 -11.86 -20.14
CA SER A 447 14.08 -12.94 -19.19
C SER A 447 12.73 -13.63 -19.43
N SER A 448 12.72 -14.96 -19.38
CA SER A 448 11.48 -15.74 -19.46
C SER A 448 10.74 -15.75 -18.12
N MET A 449 9.47 -16.17 -18.13
CA MET A 449 8.71 -16.42 -16.90
C MET A 449 9.44 -17.38 -15.95
N LEU A 450 10.10 -18.41 -16.50
CA LEU A 450 10.86 -19.39 -15.71
C LEU A 450 12.10 -18.76 -15.07
N PHE A 451 12.77 -17.86 -15.78
CA PHE A 451 13.89 -17.09 -15.24
C PHE A 451 13.42 -16.22 -14.05
N ASN A 452 12.33 -15.49 -14.22
CA ASN A 452 11.79 -14.62 -13.17
C ASN A 452 11.28 -15.42 -11.96
N ALA A 453 10.64 -16.57 -12.16
CA ALA A 453 10.23 -17.46 -11.07
C ALA A 453 11.42 -18.04 -10.29
N ALA A 454 12.52 -18.34 -10.98
CA ALA A 454 13.75 -18.83 -10.37
C ALA A 454 14.49 -17.76 -9.54
N ILE A 455 14.47 -16.49 -9.96
CA ILE A 455 15.04 -15.37 -9.20
C ILE A 455 14.41 -15.25 -7.81
N TRP A 456 13.11 -15.54 -7.68
CA TRP A 456 12.39 -15.44 -6.42
C TRP A 456 12.28 -16.77 -5.66
N GLY A 457 12.85 -17.85 -6.19
CA GLY A 457 12.82 -19.16 -5.54
C GLY A 457 11.43 -19.81 -5.50
N ASN A 458 10.51 -19.41 -6.40
CA ASN A 458 9.14 -19.89 -6.40
C ASN A 458 9.02 -21.27 -7.03
N VAL A 459 9.26 -22.32 -6.22
CA VAL A 459 9.29 -23.73 -6.64
C VAL A 459 7.98 -24.14 -7.32
N ASP A 460 6.84 -23.72 -6.80
CA ASP A 460 5.54 -24.11 -7.32
C ASP A 460 5.26 -23.54 -8.72
N VAL A 461 5.65 -22.28 -8.95
CA VAL A 461 5.53 -21.64 -10.27
C VAL A 461 6.55 -22.24 -11.23
N VAL A 462 7.79 -22.49 -10.79
CA VAL A 462 8.81 -23.21 -11.57
C VAL A 462 8.29 -24.58 -12.01
N ASP A 463 7.73 -25.37 -11.09
CA ASP A 463 7.15 -26.68 -11.38
C ASP A 463 6.01 -26.58 -12.40
N SER A 464 5.17 -25.55 -12.28
CA SER A 464 4.05 -25.33 -13.20
C SER A 464 4.55 -24.97 -14.60
N LEU A 465 5.52 -24.06 -14.70
CA LEU A 465 6.12 -23.63 -15.97
C LEU A 465 6.83 -24.78 -16.70
N ILE A 466 7.61 -25.58 -15.96
CA ILE A 466 8.28 -26.78 -16.52
C ILE A 466 7.24 -27.78 -17.03
N LYS A 467 6.19 -28.06 -16.26
CA LYS A 467 5.11 -28.97 -16.66
C LYS A 467 4.38 -28.50 -17.93
N THR A 468 4.25 -27.20 -18.12
CA THR A 468 3.65 -26.60 -19.34
C THR A 468 4.63 -26.45 -20.49
N GLY A 469 5.88 -26.92 -20.35
CA GLY A 469 6.86 -26.96 -21.43
C GLY A 469 7.73 -25.71 -21.58
N ALA A 470 7.92 -24.92 -20.52
CA ALA A 470 8.91 -23.84 -20.52
C ALA A 470 10.31 -24.40 -20.82
N ASP A 471 11.02 -23.76 -21.76
CA ASP A 471 12.40 -24.13 -22.06
C ASP A 471 13.33 -23.70 -20.89
N VAL A 472 13.83 -24.69 -20.17
CA VAL A 472 14.72 -24.53 -19.00
C VAL A 472 16.07 -23.89 -19.34
N ASN A 473 16.46 -23.90 -20.61
CA ASN A 473 17.73 -23.35 -21.08
C ASN A 473 17.59 -21.98 -21.76
N THR A 474 16.40 -21.37 -21.69
CA THR A 474 16.19 -20.03 -22.23
C THR A 474 17.12 -19.03 -21.55
N LYS A 475 17.83 -18.27 -22.39
CA LYS A 475 18.74 -17.20 -21.99
C LYS A 475 18.09 -15.82 -22.04
N ASN A 476 18.45 -14.97 -21.09
CA ASN A 476 18.16 -13.54 -21.11
C ASN A 476 19.20 -12.75 -21.95
N LYS A 477 19.12 -11.41 -21.98
CA LYS A 477 20.08 -10.57 -22.73
C LYS A 477 21.54 -10.65 -22.23
N GLY A 478 21.76 -11.17 -21.02
CA GLY A 478 23.08 -11.43 -20.44
C GLY A 478 23.56 -12.87 -20.65
N ASP A 479 22.91 -13.64 -21.52
CA ASP A 479 23.13 -15.07 -21.74
C ASP A 479 22.94 -15.96 -20.49
N SER A 480 22.34 -15.42 -19.43
CA SER A 480 22.07 -16.11 -18.17
C SER A 480 20.80 -16.95 -18.29
N THR A 481 20.80 -18.14 -17.69
CA THR A 481 19.64 -19.05 -17.61
C THR A 481 19.03 -19.03 -16.21
N ALA A 482 17.81 -19.55 -16.06
CA ALA A 482 17.15 -19.67 -14.75
C ALA A 482 18.02 -20.41 -13.70
N LEU A 483 18.81 -21.39 -14.16
CA LEU A 483 19.71 -22.17 -13.32
C LEU A 483 20.87 -21.32 -12.75
N HIS A 484 21.38 -20.34 -13.50
CA HIS A 484 22.41 -19.43 -13.00
C HIS A 484 21.92 -18.63 -11.78
N GLU A 485 20.72 -18.04 -11.88
CA GLU A 485 20.16 -17.23 -10.79
C GLU A 485 19.74 -18.07 -9.59
N ALA A 486 19.11 -19.24 -9.83
CA ALA A 486 18.76 -20.15 -8.75
C ALA A 486 20.01 -20.64 -7.99
N ALA A 487 21.11 -20.87 -8.70
CA ALA A 487 22.39 -21.27 -8.11
C ALA A 487 23.06 -20.13 -7.33
N ALA A 488 23.06 -18.91 -7.88
CA ALA A 488 23.59 -17.72 -7.20
C ALA A 488 22.91 -17.43 -5.85
N ARG A 489 21.63 -17.76 -5.75
CA ARG A 489 20.77 -17.48 -4.59
C ARG A 489 20.56 -18.68 -3.66
N GLY A 490 21.08 -19.85 -4.04
CA GLY A 490 21.04 -21.03 -3.20
C GLY A 490 19.68 -21.69 -3.11
N TYR A 491 18.79 -21.48 -4.10
CA TYR A 491 17.47 -22.10 -4.11
C TYR A 491 17.56 -23.57 -4.55
N VAL A 492 18.08 -24.42 -3.67
CA VAL A 492 18.31 -25.86 -3.91
C VAL A 492 17.08 -26.55 -4.51
N PRO A 493 15.85 -26.37 -3.98
CA PRO A 493 14.69 -27.01 -4.59
C PRO A 493 14.45 -26.57 -6.04
N VAL A 494 14.63 -25.29 -6.37
CA VAL A 494 14.50 -24.80 -7.76
C VAL A 494 15.59 -25.37 -8.64
N VAL A 495 16.84 -25.41 -8.16
CA VAL A 495 17.96 -26.03 -8.89
C VAL A 495 17.68 -27.49 -9.19
N ASP A 496 17.20 -28.26 -8.21
CA ASP A 496 16.85 -29.68 -8.40
C ASP A 496 15.76 -29.86 -9.48
N ARG A 497 14.74 -28.98 -9.50
CA ARG A 497 13.69 -29.01 -10.54
C ARG A 497 14.24 -28.70 -11.92
N LEU A 498 15.07 -27.66 -12.04
CA LEU A 498 15.67 -27.25 -13.30
C LEU A 498 16.60 -28.34 -13.86
N LEU A 499 17.48 -28.90 -13.03
CA LEU A 499 18.38 -29.99 -13.44
C LEU A 499 17.60 -31.25 -13.81
N GLY A 500 16.58 -31.61 -13.01
CA GLY A 500 15.69 -32.74 -13.31
C GLY A 500 14.92 -32.58 -14.63
N ALA A 501 14.69 -31.34 -15.07
CA ALA A 501 14.07 -31.00 -16.34
C ALA A 501 15.05 -30.80 -17.50
N GLY A 502 16.36 -31.06 -17.30
CA GLY A 502 17.37 -31.01 -18.35
C GLY A 502 18.04 -29.65 -18.55
N ALA A 503 18.09 -28.81 -17.51
CA ALA A 503 18.89 -27.59 -17.53
C ALA A 503 20.39 -27.93 -17.67
N ASP A 504 21.09 -27.21 -18.55
CA ASP A 504 22.53 -27.39 -18.76
C ASP A 504 23.31 -26.85 -17.55
N VAL A 505 23.84 -27.76 -16.75
CA VAL A 505 24.67 -27.46 -15.56
C VAL A 505 25.96 -26.72 -15.92
N ASN A 506 26.41 -26.81 -17.16
CA ASN A 506 27.62 -26.15 -17.66
C ASN A 506 27.30 -24.93 -18.53
N ALA A 507 26.04 -24.47 -18.56
CA ALA A 507 25.66 -23.26 -19.26
C ALA A 507 26.53 -22.09 -18.81
N LYS A 508 26.85 -21.21 -19.76
CA LYS A 508 27.66 -20.01 -19.55
C LYS A 508 26.88 -18.75 -19.89
N ASP A 509 27.01 -17.74 -19.02
CA ASP A 509 26.55 -16.37 -19.24
C ASP A 509 27.50 -15.58 -20.17
N LYS A 510 27.18 -14.31 -20.44
CA LYS A 510 27.93 -13.43 -21.35
C LYS A 510 29.38 -13.20 -20.93
N TYR A 511 29.69 -13.40 -19.65
CA TYR A 511 31.02 -13.27 -19.07
C TYR A 511 31.73 -14.63 -18.94
N ASN A 512 31.18 -15.67 -19.56
CA ASN A 512 31.61 -17.07 -19.41
C ASN A 512 31.52 -17.61 -17.98
N HIS A 513 30.76 -16.97 -17.08
CA HIS A 513 30.48 -17.58 -15.79
C HIS A 513 29.60 -18.80 -15.98
N SER A 514 30.06 -19.94 -15.50
CA SER A 514 29.23 -21.15 -15.38
C SER A 514 28.25 -21.03 -14.20
N VAL A 515 27.26 -21.91 -14.16
CA VAL A 515 26.37 -22.08 -12.99
C VAL A 515 27.18 -22.26 -11.69
N LEU A 516 28.31 -22.98 -11.76
CA LEU A 516 29.17 -23.22 -10.61
C LEU A 516 29.89 -21.94 -10.14
N HIS A 517 30.28 -21.03 -11.04
CA HIS A 517 30.79 -19.71 -10.64
C HIS A 517 29.75 -18.93 -9.83
N LYS A 518 28.48 -18.98 -10.26
CA LYS A 518 27.38 -18.31 -9.56
C LYS A 518 27.13 -18.93 -8.18
N ALA A 519 27.10 -20.26 -8.08
CA ALA A 519 26.97 -20.95 -6.79
C ALA A 519 28.14 -20.65 -5.83
N SER A 520 29.37 -20.59 -6.37
CA SER A 520 30.55 -20.20 -5.59
C SER A 520 30.47 -18.77 -5.09
N PHE A 521 30.01 -17.83 -5.93
CA PHE A 521 29.77 -16.45 -5.55
C PHE A 521 28.75 -16.33 -4.41
N GLY A 522 27.65 -17.08 -4.50
CA GLY A 522 26.58 -17.08 -3.50
C GLY A 522 26.93 -17.76 -2.17
N GLY A 523 28.03 -18.52 -2.10
CA GLY A 523 28.50 -19.15 -0.86
C GLY A 523 27.77 -20.45 -0.48
N HIS A 524 27.10 -21.11 -1.42
CA HIS A 524 26.26 -22.28 -1.13
C HIS A 524 27.02 -23.61 -1.28
N ALA A 525 27.78 -23.99 -0.25
CA ALA A 525 28.66 -25.18 -0.26
C ALA A 525 27.96 -26.51 -0.62
N ASP A 526 26.81 -26.81 -0.02
CA ASP A 526 26.06 -28.04 -0.30
C ASP A 526 25.53 -28.07 -1.74
N LEU A 527 25.14 -26.90 -2.26
CA LEU A 527 24.68 -26.75 -3.63
C LEU A 527 25.83 -26.91 -4.62
N VAL A 528 27.00 -26.35 -4.33
CA VAL A 528 28.24 -26.58 -5.11
C VAL A 528 28.54 -28.07 -5.21
N SER A 529 28.51 -28.80 -4.09
CA SER A 529 28.70 -30.25 -4.08
C SER A 529 27.66 -30.98 -4.95
N THR A 530 26.41 -30.54 -4.89
CA THR A 530 25.32 -31.09 -5.71
C THR A 530 25.54 -30.84 -7.21
N LEU A 531 25.92 -29.61 -7.59
CA LEU A 531 26.19 -29.23 -8.97
C LEU A 531 27.34 -30.05 -9.58
N ILE A 532 28.44 -30.21 -8.83
CA ILE A 532 29.58 -31.03 -9.27
C ILE A 532 29.15 -32.49 -9.47
N ARG A 533 28.38 -33.06 -8.54
CA ARG A 533 27.83 -34.42 -8.67
C ARG A 533 26.92 -34.57 -9.90
N THR A 534 26.25 -33.50 -10.32
CA THR A 534 25.44 -33.47 -11.56
C THR A 534 26.24 -33.14 -12.83
N GLY A 535 27.58 -33.06 -12.75
CA GLY A 535 28.47 -32.90 -13.89
C GLY A 535 28.91 -31.46 -14.18
N ALA A 536 28.78 -30.54 -13.22
CA ALA A 536 29.37 -29.21 -13.34
C ALA A 536 30.91 -29.30 -13.38
N ASN A 537 31.54 -28.57 -14.31
CA ASN A 537 33.01 -28.51 -14.38
C ASN A 537 33.58 -27.56 -13.29
N PRO A 538 34.30 -28.08 -12.28
CA PRO A 538 34.91 -27.28 -11.22
C PRO A 538 36.05 -26.38 -11.71
N ASN A 539 36.61 -26.66 -12.90
CA ASN A 539 37.74 -25.93 -13.50
C ASN A 539 37.33 -25.10 -14.71
N ALA A 540 36.03 -24.82 -14.88
CA ALA A 540 35.59 -23.90 -15.92
C ALA A 540 36.18 -22.51 -15.68
N GLN A 541 36.70 -21.86 -16.72
CA GLN A 541 37.19 -20.48 -16.64
C GLN A 541 36.18 -19.51 -17.24
N ASN A 542 36.01 -18.34 -16.58
CA ASN A 542 35.29 -17.19 -17.10
C ASN A 542 36.18 -16.35 -18.04
N ASN A 543 35.71 -15.17 -18.46
CA ASN A 543 36.48 -14.28 -19.36
C ASN A 543 37.77 -13.72 -18.74
N ASP A 544 37.87 -13.69 -17.42
CA ASP A 544 39.03 -13.21 -16.68
C ASP A 544 40.00 -14.36 -16.34
N GLY A 545 39.69 -15.59 -16.78
CA GLY A 545 40.47 -16.79 -16.46
C GLY A 545 40.18 -17.35 -15.05
N ASP A 546 39.30 -16.72 -14.28
CA ASP A 546 38.92 -17.16 -12.95
C ASP A 546 38.12 -18.45 -13.03
N THR A 547 38.38 -19.36 -12.10
CA THR A 547 37.59 -20.58 -11.86
C THR A 547 36.58 -20.35 -10.73
N PRO A 548 35.57 -21.23 -10.54
CA PRO A 548 34.72 -21.19 -9.36
C PRO A 548 35.50 -21.20 -8.04
N LEU A 549 36.72 -21.74 -8.03
CA LEU A 549 37.61 -21.75 -6.86
C LEU A 549 38.21 -20.37 -6.60
N HIS A 550 38.65 -19.64 -7.64
CA HIS A 550 39.06 -18.23 -7.49
C HIS A 550 37.94 -17.39 -6.87
N ILE A 551 36.71 -17.52 -7.40
CA ILE A 551 35.55 -16.79 -6.90
C ILE A 551 35.23 -17.16 -5.45
N GLY A 552 35.22 -18.47 -5.11
CA GLY A 552 34.96 -18.93 -3.74
C GLY A 552 36.01 -18.45 -2.73
N SER A 553 37.28 -18.40 -3.14
CA SER A 553 38.38 -17.86 -2.34
C SER A 553 38.25 -16.35 -2.11
N CYS A 554 38.00 -15.60 -3.19
CA CYS A 554 37.83 -14.15 -3.14
C CYS A 554 36.66 -13.73 -2.24
N MET A 555 35.55 -14.48 -2.28
CA MET A 555 34.37 -14.19 -1.47
C MET A 555 34.48 -14.68 -0.01
N GLY A 556 35.57 -15.36 0.37
CA GLY A 556 35.77 -15.84 1.75
C GLY A 556 34.94 -17.07 2.12
N HIS A 557 34.41 -17.81 1.15
CA HIS A 557 33.49 -18.93 1.41
C HIS A 557 34.22 -20.25 1.66
N VAL A 558 34.74 -20.44 2.88
CA VAL A 558 35.53 -21.64 3.27
C VAL A 558 34.84 -22.96 2.89
N GLY A 559 33.53 -23.07 3.16
CA GLY A 559 32.76 -24.28 2.84
C GLY A 559 32.66 -24.56 1.34
N VAL A 560 32.53 -23.52 0.52
CA VAL A 560 32.54 -23.61 -0.95
C VAL A 560 33.91 -24.06 -1.44
N VAL A 561 34.99 -23.46 -0.94
CA VAL A 561 36.37 -23.84 -1.29
C VAL A 561 36.61 -25.32 -0.99
N ARG A 562 36.23 -25.79 0.21
CA ARG A 562 36.34 -27.20 0.58
C ARG A 562 35.55 -28.11 -0.37
N SER A 563 34.31 -27.72 -0.70
CA SER A 563 33.44 -28.48 -1.61
C SER A 563 34.00 -28.55 -3.03
N LEU A 564 34.57 -27.46 -3.54
CA LEU A 564 35.19 -27.39 -4.86
C LEU A 564 36.45 -28.26 -4.94
N ILE A 565 37.34 -28.17 -3.95
CA ILE A 565 38.55 -28.99 -3.87
C ILE A 565 38.19 -30.48 -3.80
N GLN A 566 37.25 -30.85 -2.92
CA GLN A 566 36.76 -32.22 -2.84
C GLN A 566 36.12 -32.69 -4.16
N GLY A 567 35.54 -31.76 -4.91
CA GLY A 567 34.96 -31.98 -6.22
C GLY A 567 35.96 -31.97 -7.40
N GLY A 568 37.27 -31.85 -7.15
CA GLY A 568 38.31 -31.89 -8.18
C GLY A 568 38.66 -30.54 -8.81
N ALA A 569 38.40 -29.43 -8.11
CA ALA A 569 38.93 -28.13 -8.51
C ALA A 569 40.46 -28.10 -8.35
N ASP A 570 41.17 -27.61 -9.38
CA ASP A 570 42.62 -27.46 -9.38
C ASP A 570 43.00 -26.10 -8.73
N PRO A 571 43.72 -26.12 -7.59
CA PRO A 571 44.15 -24.91 -6.89
C PRO A 571 45.31 -24.17 -7.60
N ASN A 572 45.85 -24.71 -8.71
CA ASN A 572 46.97 -24.12 -9.44
C ASN A 572 46.56 -23.40 -10.72
N VAL A 573 45.27 -23.34 -11.05
CA VAL A 573 44.81 -22.62 -12.24
C VAL A 573 45.17 -21.14 -12.10
N VAL A 574 45.79 -20.58 -13.12
CA VAL A 574 46.21 -19.17 -13.16
C VAL A 574 45.19 -18.39 -13.98
N ASN A 575 44.68 -17.29 -13.43
CA ASN A 575 43.79 -16.38 -14.16
C ASN A 575 44.58 -15.45 -15.11
N GLU A 576 43.88 -14.62 -15.90
CA GLU A 576 44.51 -13.72 -16.87
C GLU A 576 45.37 -12.62 -16.20
N TYR A 577 45.23 -12.43 -14.88
CA TYR A 577 46.04 -11.50 -14.09
C TYR A 577 47.28 -12.14 -13.48
N GLY A 578 47.50 -13.44 -13.69
CA GLY A 578 48.62 -14.19 -13.14
C GLY A 578 48.42 -14.66 -11.69
N GLY A 579 47.23 -14.50 -11.13
CA GLY A 579 46.88 -14.96 -9.78
C GLY A 579 46.33 -16.39 -9.79
N ILE A 580 46.63 -17.13 -8.73
CA ILE A 580 45.97 -18.41 -8.41
C ILE A 580 44.88 -18.21 -7.34
N PRO A 581 43.98 -19.19 -7.09
CA PRO A 581 42.93 -19.04 -6.08
C PRO A 581 43.42 -18.70 -4.67
N ALA A 582 44.66 -19.03 -4.31
CA ALA A 582 45.25 -18.71 -3.01
C ALA A 582 45.69 -17.24 -2.91
N ASP A 583 46.04 -16.61 -4.02
CA ASP A 583 46.39 -15.17 -4.07
C ASP A 583 45.15 -14.31 -3.88
N ASP A 584 44.01 -14.77 -4.42
CA ASP A 584 42.71 -14.11 -4.29
C ASP A 584 42.03 -14.35 -2.94
N ALA A 585 42.53 -15.27 -2.11
CA ALA A 585 41.95 -15.57 -0.81
C ALA A 585 42.11 -14.40 0.17
N GLU A 586 40.99 -13.78 0.56
CA GLU A 586 40.96 -12.77 1.63
C GLU A 586 41.06 -13.41 3.02
N ASP A 587 40.57 -14.64 3.17
CA ASP A 587 40.56 -15.40 4.41
C ASP A 587 41.85 -16.25 4.58
N GLU A 588 42.51 -16.11 5.73
CA GLU A 588 43.77 -16.78 6.02
C GLU A 588 43.62 -18.31 6.15
N GLU A 589 42.46 -18.81 6.58
CA GLU A 589 42.14 -20.25 6.60
C GLU A 589 42.05 -20.79 5.17
N ILE A 590 41.41 -20.06 4.26
CA ILE A 590 41.32 -20.44 2.84
C ILE A 590 42.72 -20.46 2.21
N ARG A 591 43.51 -19.41 2.43
CA ARG A 591 44.88 -19.33 1.92
C ARG A 591 45.72 -20.50 2.42
N ALA A 592 45.67 -20.80 3.73
CA ALA A 592 46.40 -21.92 4.33
C ALA A 592 45.94 -23.27 3.77
N LEU A 593 44.63 -23.47 3.61
CA LEU A 593 44.04 -24.68 3.02
C LEU A 593 44.57 -24.89 1.61
N LEU A 594 44.48 -23.89 0.72
CA LEU A 594 44.92 -24.01 -0.66
C LEU A 594 46.43 -24.24 -0.78
N MET A 595 47.24 -23.49 -0.02
CA MET A 595 48.70 -23.64 -0.01
C MET A 595 49.13 -25.04 0.45
N SER A 596 48.43 -25.63 1.43
CA SER A 596 48.72 -27.00 1.89
C SER A 596 48.48 -28.07 0.81
N MET A 597 47.48 -27.87 -0.05
CA MET A 597 47.14 -28.81 -1.13
C MET A 597 48.10 -28.70 -2.33
N MET A 598 48.71 -27.53 -2.53
CA MET A 598 49.72 -27.31 -3.56
C MET A 598 51.10 -27.86 -3.18
N SER A 599 51.33 -28.15 -1.89
CA SER A 599 52.63 -28.55 -1.35
C SER A 599 52.79 -30.05 -1.10
N GLU A 600 51.79 -30.88 -1.44
CA GLU A 600 51.95 -32.35 -1.53
C GLU A 600 52.49 -32.74 -2.92
N PRO A 601 53.75 -33.21 -3.05
CA PRO A 601 54.21 -33.83 -4.28
C PRO A 601 53.60 -35.23 -4.40
N GLU A 602 53.14 -35.60 -5.60
CA GLU A 602 52.83 -36.99 -5.97
C GLU A 602 53.98 -37.92 -5.56
N THR A 603 53.81 -38.65 -4.46
CA THR A 603 54.60 -39.85 -4.19
C THR A 603 53.89 -41.03 -4.82
N GLU A 604 54.52 -41.56 -5.87
CA GLU A 604 54.19 -42.76 -6.67
C GLU A 604 53.66 -43.97 -5.88
#